data_AF-A0A944FQ00-F1
#
_entry.id   AF-A0A944FQ00-F1
#
_cell.length_a   1.000
_cell.length_b   1.000
_cell.length_c   1.000
_cell.angle_alpha   90.00
_cell.angle_beta   90.00
_cell.angle_gamma   90.00
#
_symmetry.space_group_name_H-M   'P 1'
#
loop_
_entity.id
_entity.type
_entity.pdbx_description
1 polymer ?
#
loop_
_entity_poly.entity_id
_entity_poly.type
_entity_poly.pdbx_seq_one_letter_code
_entity_poly.pdbx_strand_id
1 'polypeptide(L)'
;MRKLLTLISACILLPTLSAAQQMLPEPVRKASVAAEERVIMRDDDELIAGVPEPGISVYLPDLHPAEFHTYGDGKRPCSLNTRRGHNTTDSWPNDQMTWPEASGFAPQNSKCIAVEDGGSGPYKAVIDLSDETPDYTVYRPANLEYAVEQEGPLPLVIFSNGGCAFSSKGFENYLTELASYGYFVVAVGFYNEFSQSEISAMGMTDTEYLVHAIDVMEALNSNPGSAYYGKIDLSNIAAAGQSCGGGQALTASIADPRVTSTIVLNSGFVDAKPPFPIIEPGSMRPAEGPKDGFARSVGEGGVYGKEFGGTMRRADLARLHNPVLYLIGGPDDVAYPNANINFEMIDHVPVFLCNLPVGHGGTYQQTHGGSFADISVKWIDWQLKGRDEQSAFFMDETFKAEKYPDWTVQRKNTDKLITK
;
A
#
# COMPACT_ATOMS: atom_id res chain seq x y z
N MET A 1 46.53 -64.53 8.59
CA MET A 1 47.31 -63.46 9.25
C MET A 1 47.08 -62.15 8.51
N ARG A 2 47.08 -60.99 9.20
CA ARG A 2 47.39 -59.58 8.75
C ARG A 2 47.45 -59.32 7.22
N LYS A 3 46.87 -58.27 6.60
CA LYS A 3 46.30 -56.94 6.95
C LYS A 3 45.58 -56.41 5.65
N LEU A 4 44.81 -55.31 5.53
CA LEU A 4 44.35 -54.23 6.43
C LEU A 4 42.87 -53.81 6.11
N LEU A 5 42.64 -52.61 5.55
CA LEU A 5 41.39 -51.90 5.20
C LEU A 5 41.60 -51.19 3.81
N THR A 6 40.67 -50.54 3.08
CA THR A 6 39.47 -49.76 3.46
C THR A 6 38.54 -49.45 2.25
N LEU A 7 37.28 -49.05 2.52
CA LEU A 7 36.39 -48.16 1.72
C LEU A 7 35.82 -48.62 0.35
N ILE A 8 34.55 -49.04 0.34
CA ILE A 8 33.53 -48.64 -0.67
C ILE A 8 32.22 -48.31 0.07
N SER A 9 31.52 -47.26 -0.35
CA SER A 9 30.38 -46.63 0.32
C SER A 9 29.09 -47.45 0.32
N ALA A 10 28.27 -47.25 1.37
CA ALA A 10 26.85 -47.55 1.33
C ALA A 10 26.10 -46.39 0.64
N CYS A 11 25.44 -46.66 -0.48
CA CYS A 11 24.47 -45.72 -1.05
C CYS A 11 23.13 -45.85 -0.32
N ILE A 12 22.81 -44.87 0.53
CA ILE A 12 21.47 -44.70 1.07
C ILE A 12 20.61 -44.01 0.01
N LEU A 13 19.44 -44.58 -0.28
CA LEU A 13 18.44 -43.99 -1.18
C LEU A 13 17.88 -42.71 -0.56
N LEU A 14 18.14 -41.57 -1.19
CA LEU A 14 17.41 -40.32 -0.93
C LEU A 14 16.06 -40.33 -1.69
N PRO A 15 14.97 -39.82 -1.10
CA PRO A 15 13.70 -39.67 -1.81
C PRO A 15 13.85 -38.65 -2.95
N THR A 16 13.30 -38.98 -4.12
CA THR A 16 13.33 -38.09 -5.28
C THR A 16 12.27 -37.01 -5.15
N LEU A 17 12.69 -35.75 -4.98
CA LEU A 17 11.83 -34.57 -5.04
C LEU A 17 11.06 -34.51 -6.37
N SER A 18 9.79 -34.07 -6.30
CA SER A 18 8.92 -33.90 -7.46
C SER A 18 9.54 -32.95 -8.50
N ALA A 19 9.26 -33.19 -9.78
CA ALA A 19 9.78 -32.37 -10.89
C ALA A 19 9.48 -30.87 -10.71
N ALA A 20 8.37 -30.50 -10.08
CA ALA A 20 8.02 -29.12 -9.77
C ALA A 20 9.00 -28.45 -8.77
N GLN A 21 9.48 -29.18 -7.75
CA GLN A 21 10.40 -28.65 -6.74
C GLN A 21 11.83 -28.47 -7.29
N GLN A 22 12.18 -29.16 -8.39
CA GLN A 22 13.49 -29.03 -9.03
C GLN A 22 13.65 -27.75 -9.86
N MET A 23 12.55 -27.00 -10.09
CA MET A 23 12.55 -25.73 -10.82
C MET A 23 12.67 -24.50 -9.90
N LEU A 24 12.66 -24.67 -8.57
CA LEU A 24 12.79 -23.58 -7.60
C LEU A 24 14.26 -23.14 -7.40
N PRO A 25 14.53 -21.83 -7.18
CA PRO A 25 15.87 -21.34 -6.85
C PRO A 25 16.48 -22.05 -5.62
N GLU A 26 17.81 -22.18 -5.60
CA GLU A 26 18.54 -22.90 -4.54
C GLU A 26 18.19 -22.48 -3.08
N PRO A 27 18.01 -21.19 -2.73
CA PRO A 27 17.62 -20.81 -1.37
C PRO A 27 16.21 -21.31 -0.99
N VAL A 28 15.27 -21.34 -1.92
CA VAL A 28 13.89 -21.82 -1.68
C VAL A 28 13.89 -23.33 -1.41
N ARG A 29 14.72 -24.08 -2.16
CA ARG A 29 14.89 -25.53 -1.96
C ARG A 29 15.48 -25.91 -0.60
N LYS A 30 16.32 -25.06 -0.01
CA LYS A 30 16.86 -25.27 1.35
C LYS A 30 15.83 -24.98 2.44
N ALA A 31 14.94 -24.01 2.22
CA ALA A 31 13.87 -23.70 3.16
C ALA A 31 12.79 -24.81 3.23
N SER A 32 12.43 -25.43 2.10
CA SER A 32 11.40 -26.49 2.08
C SER A 32 11.80 -27.75 2.85
N VAL A 33 13.09 -28.13 2.82
CA VAL A 33 13.59 -29.33 3.53
C VAL A 33 13.58 -29.13 5.06
N ALA A 34 13.68 -27.89 5.54
CA ALA A 34 13.65 -27.58 6.97
C ALA A 34 12.23 -27.64 7.59
N ALA A 35 11.18 -27.80 6.77
CA ALA A 35 9.78 -27.80 7.23
C ALA A 35 9.20 -29.21 7.47
N GLU A 36 9.83 -30.28 6.97
CA GLU A 36 9.29 -31.64 7.07
C GLU A 36 9.66 -32.36 8.39
N GLU A 37 10.69 -31.92 9.12
CA GLU A 37 11.08 -32.48 10.42
C GLU A 37 10.24 -31.94 11.60
N ARG A 38 8.90 -32.11 11.56
CA ARG A 38 8.04 -32.02 12.77
C ARG A 38 6.63 -32.62 12.62
N VAL A 39 6.52 -33.84 12.09
CA VAL A 39 5.31 -34.65 12.25
C VAL A 39 5.43 -35.54 13.48
N ILE A 40 4.68 -35.22 14.54
CA ILE A 40 4.48 -36.14 15.66
C ILE A 40 3.32 -37.06 15.27
N MET A 41 3.62 -38.34 15.12
CA MET A 41 2.64 -39.40 14.88
C MET A 41 1.61 -39.43 16.01
N ARG A 42 0.35 -39.69 15.64
CA ARG A 42 -0.67 -40.16 16.58
C ARG A 42 -1.36 -41.34 15.93
N ASP A 43 -1.03 -42.53 16.41
CA ASP A 43 -1.74 -43.75 16.08
C ASP A 43 -3.18 -43.66 16.62
N ASP A 44 -4.13 -44.19 15.85
CA ASP A 44 -5.18 -45.14 16.28
C ASP A 44 -6.32 -45.18 15.23
N ASP A 45 -6.88 -46.37 15.03
CA ASP A 45 -7.78 -46.73 13.92
C ASP A 45 -9.23 -46.23 14.06
N GLU A 46 -9.92 -45.97 12.93
CA GLU A 46 -11.02 -46.80 12.40
C GLU A 46 -11.82 -46.12 11.25
N LEU A 47 -12.36 -46.93 10.32
CA LEU A 47 -13.33 -46.51 9.30
C LEU A 47 -14.77 -46.69 9.82
N ILE A 48 -15.75 -45.96 9.24
CA ILE A 48 -16.88 -46.52 8.43
C ILE A 48 -17.88 -45.40 8.04
N ALA A 49 -18.60 -45.63 6.93
CA ALA A 49 -19.49 -44.69 6.24
C ALA A 49 -20.96 -44.68 6.72
N GLY A 50 -21.77 -43.71 6.29
CA GLY A 50 -23.25 -43.85 6.27
C GLY A 50 -24.09 -42.56 6.20
N VAL A 51 -24.87 -42.42 5.13
CA VAL A 51 -26.05 -41.54 4.90
C VAL A 51 -26.97 -42.39 3.99
N PRO A 52 -28.33 -42.50 4.12
CA PRO A 52 -29.24 -41.33 4.13
C PRO A 52 -30.70 -41.43 4.72
N GLU A 53 -31.42 -40.28 4.73
CA GLU A 53 -32.90 -40.09 4.58
C GLU A 53 -33.86 -40.49 5.77
N PRO A 54 -35.18 -40.15 5.77
CA PRO A 54 -35.71 -38.78 5.96
C PRO A 54 -37.01 -38.63 6.82
N GLY A 55 -37.38 -37.37 7.16
CA GLY A 55 -38.80 -36.93 7.23
C GLY A 55 -39.51 -36.76 8.59
N ILE A 56 -40.25 -35.64 8.74
CA ILE A 56 -41.65 -35.49 9.23
C ILE A 56 -41.96 -33.98 9.43
N SER A 57 -43.16 -33.55 9.05
CA SER A 57 -43.66 -32.18 9.17
C SER A 57 -44.86 -32.10 10.13
N VAL A 58 -44.96 -31.05 10.96
CA VAL A 58 -46.14 -30.75 11.80
C VAL A 58 -46.42 -29.24 11.81
N TYR A 59 -47.71 -28.89 11.71
CA TYR A 59 -48.25 -27.52 11.70
C TYR A 59 -48.21 -26.81 13.07
N LEU A 60 -48.08 -25.48 13.06
CA LEU A 60 -48.46 -24.57 14.15
C LEU A 60 -49.20 -23.33 13.58
N PRO A 61 -50.15 -22.72 14.32
CA PRO A 61 -50.83 -21.49 13.92
C PRO A 61 -50.14 -20.21 14.43
N ASP A 62 -50.26 -19.15 13.63
CA ASP A 62 -50.05 -17.71 13.88
C ASP A 62 -49.34 -17.23 15.18
N LEU A 63 -48.21 -16.53 15.00
CA LEU A 63 -47.90 -15.21 15.61
C LEU A 63 -46.66 -14.58 14.92
N HIS A 64 -46.75 -13.31 14.50
CA HIS A 64 -45.66 -12.51 13.91
C HIS A 64 -44.52 -12.20 14.93
N PRO A 65 -43.30 -11.74 14.51
CA PRO A 65 -42.92 -11.31 13.16
C PRO A 65 -41.63 -11.93 12.55
N ALA A 66 -41.58 -11.96 11.21
CA ALA A 66 -40.38 -12.02 10.35
C ALA A 66 -39.25 -12.99 10.78
N GLU A 67 -39.35 -14.25 10.36
CA GLU A 67 -38.31 -15.26 10.56
C GLU A 67 -37.01 -14.95 9.78
N PHE A 68 -35.88 -15.29 10.40
CA PHE A 68 -34.57 -15.25 9.76
C PHE A 68 -34.47 -16.33 8.66
N HIS A 69 -34.20 -15.92 7.43
CA HIS A 69 -33.80 -16.86 6.37
C HIS A 69 -32.39 -17.37 6.62
N THR A 70 -32.25 -18.64 6.99
CA THR A 70 -30.96 -19.34 7.02
C THR A 70 -30.49 -19.66 5.60
N TYR A 71 -29.46 -18.96 5.13
CA TYR A 71 -28.63 -19.39 4.00
C TYR A 71 -27.32 -20.02 4.50
N GLY A 72 -26.89 -21.09 3.84
CA GLY A 72 -25.76 -21.94 4.28
C GLY A 72 -24.36 -21.43 3.91
N ASP A 73 -23.37 -22.15 4.47
CA ASP A 73 -21.92 -22.16 4.17
C ASP A 73 -21.10 -20.86 4.35
N GLY A 74 -20.18 -20.88 5.34
CA GLY A 74 -19.52 -19.69 5.92
C GLY A 74 -17.98 -19.56 5.78
N LYS A 75 -17.40 -18.38 6.11
CA LYS A 75 -15.96 -18.01 5.92
C LYS A 75 -15.46 -16.88 6.89
N ARG A 76 -14.82 -17.10 8.06
CA ARG A 76 -14.62 -16.05 9.14
C ARG A 76 -14.01 -14.67 8.71
N PRO A 77 -14.43 -13.49 9.27
CA PRO A 77 -13.78 -12.18 9.00
C PRO A 77 -12.36 -12.08 9.57
N CYS A 78 -11.59 -11.07 9.13
CA CYS A 78 -10.22 -10.84 9.57
C CYS A 78 -10.10 -10.69 11.10
N SER A 79 -9.48 -11.68 11.75
CA SER A 79 -9.19 -11.64 13.18
C SER A 79 -8.03 -10.68 13.48
N LEU A 80 -8.29 -9.66 14.29
CA LEU A 80 -7.28 -8.72 14.78
C LEU A 80 -6.22 -9.43 15.63
N ASN A 81 -5.12 -9.84 15.01
CA ASN A 81 -3.91 -10.26 15.73
C ASN A 81 -3.16 -9.01 16.21
N THR A 82 -3.62 -8.43 17.32
CA THR A 82 -2.93 -7.31 17.97
C THR A 82 -1.52 -7.74 18.41
N ARG A 83 -0.46 -7.20 17.79
CA ARG A 83 0.89 -7.29 18.38
C ARG A 83 0.90 -6.44 19.66
N ARG A 84 0.79 -7.07 20.84
CA ARG A 84 1.02 -6.38 22.11
C ARG A 84 2.50 -6.00 22.23
N GLY A 85 2.83 -4.76 21.86
CA GLY A 85 4.12 -4.13 22.09
C GLY A 85 4.08 -3.24 23.34
N HIS A 86 4.84 -3.63 24.36
CA HIS A 86 5.16 -2.87 25.59
C HIS A 86 4.04 -2.61 26.63
N ASN A 87 4.48 -2.69 27.90
CA ASN A 87 3.66 -2.46 29.08
C ASN A 87 3.20 -1.00 29.20
N THR A 88 1.89 -0.79 29.22
CA THR A 88 1.25 0.28 30.00
C THR A 88 0.15 -0.35 30.85
N THR A 89 0.20 -0.12 32.16
CA THR A 89 -0.79 -0.63 33.11
C THR A 89 -1.85 0.42 33.38
N ASP A 90 -2.69 0.70 32.37
CA ASP A 90 -3.84 1.59 32.51
C ASP A 90 -5.14 0.83 32.22
N SER A 91 -5.74 0.31 33.29
CA SER A 91 -7.09 -0.27 33.28
C SER A 91 -8.13 0.81 33.57
N TRP A 92 -8.79 1.32 32.54
CA TRP A 92 -9.83 2.36 32.63
C TRP A 92 -11.00 2.08 31.67
N PRO A 93 -12.21 2.62 31.91
CA PRO A 93 -13.38 1.76 31.95
C PRO A 93 -14.37 2.08 30.83
N ASN A 94 -14.58 1.12 29.93
CA ASN A 94 -15.76 1.07 29.05
C ASN A 94 -16.14 -0.36 28.63
N ASP A 95 -15.96 -1.35 29.52
CA ASP A 95 -16.42 -2.75 29.39
C ASP A 95 -17.96 -2.89 29.46
N GLN A 96 -18.70 -1.95 28.87
CA GLN A 96 -20.17 -1.92 28.80
C GLN A 96 -20.71 -1.66 27.39
N MET A 97 -19.84 -1.36 26.40
CA MET A 97 -20.24 -1.50 25.00
C MET A 97 -19.82 -2.89 24.51
N THR A 98 -20.67 -3.88 24.79
CA THR A 98 -20.55 -5.21 24.19
C THR A 98 -20.74 -5.06 22.68
N TRP A 99 -19.63 -5.06 21.95
CA TRP A 99 -19.64 -5.13 20.48
C TRP A 99 -20.54 -6.29 20.05
N PRO A 100 -21.51 -6.09 19.14
CA PRO A 100 -22.15 -7.22 18.50
C PRO A 100 -21.06 -8.00 17.75
N GLU A 101 -20.92 -9.30 18.04
CA GLU A 101 -19.85 -10.11 17.45
C GLU A 101 -19.92 -10.01 15.92
N ALA A 102 -18.89 -9.41 15.33
CA ALA A 102 -18.84 -9.10 13.90
C ALA A 102 -18.87 -10.40 13.08
N SER A 103 -20.07 -10.75 12.63
CA SER A 103 -20.41 -12.02 11.99
C SER A 103 -20.59 -11.80 10.48
N GLY A 104 -19.50 -11.34 9.82
CA GLY A 104 -19.49 -10.82 8.44
C GLY A 104 -18.28 -11.26 7.64
N PHE A 105 -18.34 -12.49 7.14
CA PHE A 105 -17.33 -13.35 6.53
C PHE A 105 -16.36 -12.84 5.41
N ALA A 106 -15.09 -13.31 5.41
CA ALA A 106 -13.96 -13.02 4.48
C ALA A 106 -13.18 -14.32 4.06
N PRO A 107 -12.35 -14.33 2.99
CA PRO A 107 -11.66 -15.55 2.51
C PRO A 107 -10.52 -16.05 3.43
N GLN A 108 -10.30 -17.38 3.46
CA GLN A 108 -9.47 -18.06 4.48
C GLN A 108 -7.96 -17.72 4.50
N ASN A 109 -7.43 -16.96 3.54
CA ASN A 109 -5.99 -16.68 3.40
C ASN A 109 -5.56 -15.24 3.72
N SER A 110 -6.49 -14.30 3.92
CA SER A 110 -6.15 -12.88 4.12
C SER A 110 -5.50 -12.62 5.49
N LYS A 111 -4.17 -12.49 5.51
CA LYS A 111 -3.39 -12.14 6.71
C LYS A 111 -3.48 -10.63 7.02
N CYS A 112 -4.64 -10.18 7.49
CA CYS A 112 -4.81 -8.81 7.96
C CYS A 112 -3.89 -8.49 9.15
N ILE A 113 -3.26 -7.31 9.14
CA ILE A 113 -2.46 -6.77 10.27
C ILE A 113 -3.01 -5.41 10.66
N ALA A 114 -3.24 -5.18 11.96
CA ALA A 114 -3.56 -3.85 12.49
C ALA A 114 -2.29 -3.16 13.00
N VAL A 115 -2.12 -1.89 12.62
CA VAL A 115 -1.07 -0.97 13.10
C VAL A 115 -1.78 0.12 13.91
N GLU A 116 -1.27 0.44 15.10
CA GLU A 116 -1.80 1.50 15.98
C GLU A 116 -3.33 1.45 16.16
N ASP A 117 -3.86 0.26 16.47
CA ASP A 117 -5.30 -0.02 16.60
C ASP A 117 -6.13 0.33 15.35
N GLY A 118 -5.49 0.39 14.18
CA GLY A 118 -6.13 0.72 12.90
C GLY A 118 -6.30 2.21 12.64
N GLY A 119 -5.49 3.08 13.26
CA GLY A 119 -5.54 4.53 13.05
C GLY A 119 -6.58 5.26 13.91
N SER A 120 -6.61 6.58 13.79
CA SER A 120 -7.51 7.47 14.56
C SER A 120 -8.81 7.85 13.85
N GLY A 121 -8.91 7.60 12.55
CA GLY A 121 -10.10 7.89 11.75
C GLY A 121 -11.33 7.03 12.11
N PRO A 122 -12.51 7.39 11.55
CA PRO A 122 -13.79 6.74 11.88
C PRO A 122 -13.88 5.26 11.51
N TYR A 123 -13.01 4.75 10.62
CA TYR A 123 -12.98 3.35 10.23
C TYR A 123 -11.64 2.73 10.64
N LYS A 124 -11.62 1.81 11.60
CA LYS A 124 -10.37 1.12 11.94
C LYS A 124 -9.82 0.36 10.73
N ALA A 125 -8.57 0.62 10.37
CA ALA A 125 -7.91 0.10 9.19
C ALA A 125 -7.04 -1.14 9.48
N VAL A 126 -6.75 -1.89 8.42
CA VAL A 126 -5.81 -3.02 8.40
C VAL A 126 -4.95 -2.94 7.14
N ILE A 127 -3.76 -3.51 7.26
CA ILE A 127 -2.92 -3.92 6.14
C ILE A 127 -3.47 -5.27 5.65
N ASP A 128 -3.93 -5.32 4.41
CA ASP A 128 -4.35 -6.57 3.76
C ASP A 128 -3.17 -7.16 2.98
N LEU A 129 -2.84 -8.41 3.32
CA LEU A 129 -1.78 -9.19 2.69
C LEU A 129 -2.39 -10.32 1.85
N SER A 130 -3.47 -10.00 1.13
CA SER A 130 -4.14 -10.88 0.18
C SER A 130 -3.24 -11.23 -1.00
N ASP A 131 -3.26 -12.51 -1.42
CA ASP A 131 -2.56 -12.95 -2.64
C ASP A 131 -3.14 -12.33 -3.95
N GLU A 132 -4.25 -11.55 -3.86
CA GLU A 132 -4.83 -10.78 -4.98
C GLU A 132 -3.92 -9.63 -5.45
N THR A 133 -2.99 -9.16 -4.60
CA THR A 133 -2.13 -8.00 -4.87
C THR A 133 -0.64 -8.30 -4.62
N PRO A 134 -0.02 -9.24 -5.35
CA PRO A 134 1.30 -9.77 -5.00
C PRO A 134 2.42 -8.70 -4.99
N ASP A 135 2.33 -7.67 -5.84
CA ASP A 135 3.34 -6.61 -5.95
C ASP A 135 3.04 -5.37 -5.09
N TYR A 136 1.99 -5.41 -4.26
CA TYR A 136 1.49 -4.23 -3.52
C TYR A 136 1.07 -4.55 -2.09
N THR A 137 1.26 -3.58 -1.21
CA THR A 137 0.67 -3.59 0.14
C THR A 137 -0.60 -2.75 0.14
N VAL A 138 -1.73 -3.38 0.45
CA VAL A 138 -3.03 -2.69 0.59
C VAL A 138 -3.24 -2.26 2.04
N TYR A 139 -3.64 -1.02 2.26
CA TYR A 139 -4.17 -0.51 3.53
C TYR A 139 -5.62 -0.08 3.28
N ARG A 140 -6.55 -0.60 4.07
CA ARG A 140 -8.00 -0.36 3.89
C ARG A 140 -8.73 -0.39 5.23
N PRO A 141 -9.96 0.16 5.34
CA PRO A 141 -10.87 -0.16 6.44
C PRO A 141 -11.00 -1.67 6.68
N ALA A 142 -10.94 -2.08 7.94
CA ALA A 142 -11.05 -3.48 8.37
C ALA A 142 -12.40 -4.08 7.98
N ASN A 143 -13.47 -3.35 8.30
CA ASN A 143 -14.81 -3.59 7.79
C ASN A 143 -15.04 -2.71 6.54
N LEU A 144 -14.57 -3.21 5.40
CA LEU A 144 -14.66 -2.51 4.11
C LEU A 144 -16.13 -2.33 3.66
N GLU A 145 -17.00 -3.29 3.95
CA GLU A 145 -18.44 -3.20 3.64
C GLU A 145 -19.10 -2.02 4.36
N TYR A 146 -18.89 -1.90 5.68
CA TYR A 146 -19.43 -0.78 6.45
C TYR A 146 -18.87 0.56 6.00
N ALA A 147 -17.56 0.65 5.72
CA ALA A 147 -16.97 1.88 5.19
C ALA A 147 -17.61 2.30 3.85
N VAL A 148 -17.86 1.34 2.96
CA VAL A 148 -18.52 1.59 1.67
C VAL A 148 -20.01 1.91 1.82
N GLU A 149 -20.69 1.38 2.84
CA GLU A 149 -22.07 1.76 3.17
C GLU A 149 -22.18 3.23 3.64
N GLN A 150 -21.17 3.74 4.37
CA GLN A 150 -21.17 5.11 4.89
C GLN A 150 -20.63 6.15 3.88
N GLU A 151 -19.58 5.82 3.11
CA GLU A 151 -18.86 6.76 2.23
C GLU A 151 -19.20 6.58 0.73
N GLY A 152 -19.83 5.47 0.34
CA GLY A 152 -19.78 4.97 -1.03
C GLY A 152 -18.45 4.25 -1.34
N PRO A 153 -18.18 3.85 -2.59
CA PRO A 153 -16.89 3.27 -2.98
C PRO A 153 -15.74 4.20 -2.57
N LEU A 154 -14.66 3.63 -2.03
CA LEU A 154 -13.61 4.42 -1.37
C LEU A 154 -12.61 4.99 -2.40
N PRO A 155 -12.25 6.29 -2.35
CA PRO A 155 -11.24 6.86 -3.23
C PRO A 155 -9.88 6.16 -3.09
N LEU A 156 -9.19 6.02 -4.22
CA LEU A 156 -7.92 5.30 -4.34
C LEU A 156 -6.72 6.23 -4.07
N VAL A 157 -5.80 5.82 -3.21
CA VAL A 157 -4.49 6.46 -3.02
C VAL A 157 -3.38 5.49 -3.42
N ILE A 158 -2.70 5.74 -4.53
CA ILE A 158 -1.51 4.97 -4.93
C ILE A 158 -0.26 5.62 -4.35
N PHE A 159 0.61 4.82 -3.71
CA PHE A 159 1.74 5.34 -2.93
C PHE A 159 3.09 4.72 -3.30
N SER A 160 4.12 5.53 -3.50
CA SER A 160 5.51 5.05 -3.66
C SER A 160 6.47 5.54 -2.57
N ASN A 161 7.39 4.66 -2.22
CA ASN A 161 8.16 4.74 -0.99
C ASN A 161 9.44 5.59 -1.12
N GLY A 162 9.92 6.06 0.03
CA GLY A 162 11.24 6.67 0.16
C GLY A 162 12.36 5.79 -0.41
N GLY A 163 13.35 6.42 -1.06
CA GLY A 163 14.42 5.72 -1.78
C GLY A 163 13.94 4.85 -2.96
N CYS A 164 12.65 4.96 -3.34
CA CYS A 164 11.98 4.10 -4.32
C CYS A 164 12.07 2.60 -3.96
N ALA A 165 12.08 2.29 -2.67
CA ALA A 165 12.16 0.92 -2.15
C ALA A 165 10.89 0.09 -2.46
N PHE A 166 11.06 -1.21 -2.66
CA PHE A 166 9.97 -2.19 -2.85
C PHE A 166 9.33 -2.63 -1.50
N SER A 167 9.11 -1.69 -0.58
CA SER A 167 8.44 -1.96 0.71
C SER A 167 7.82 -0.69 1.30
N SER A 168 6.56 -0.83 1.73
CA SER A 168 5.77 0.22 2.39
C SER A 168 6.02 0.34 3.90
N LYS A 169 6.77 -0.59 4.49
CA LYS A 169 6.90 -0.78 5.95
C LYS A 169 7.33 0.50 6.69
N GLY A 170 8.18 1.32 6.09
CA GLY A 170 8.62 2.59 6.69
C GLY A 170 7.54 3.67 6.82
N PHE A 171 6.39 3.50 6.16
CA PHE A 171 5.26 4.45 6.11
C PHE A 171 3.99 3.88 6.74
N GLU A 172 4.07 2.76 7.46
CA GLU A 172 2.89 2.00 7.90
C GLU A 172 1.90 2.79 8.76
N ASN A 173 2.36 3.64 9.68
CA ASN A 173 1.48 4.47 10.50
C ASN A 173 0.74 5.49 9.64
N TYR A 174 1.46 6.20 8.76
CA TYR A 174 0.89 7.15 7.80
C TYR A 174 -0.14 6.50 6.87
N LEU A 175 0.20 5.37 6.23
CA LEU A 175 -0.69 4.70 5.28
C LEU A 175 -1.92 4.07 5.96
N THR A 176 -1.75 3.54 7.18
CA THR A 176 -2.88 3.06 8.01
C THR A 176 -3.78 4.23 8.41
N GLU A 177 -3.21 5.38 8.77
CA GLU A 177 -3.99 6.56 9.12
C GLU A 177 -4.82 7.05 7.94
N LEU A 178 -4.22 7.19 6.75
CA LEU A 178 -4.96 7.54 5.53
C LEU A 178 -6.12 6.57 5.30
N ALA A 179 -5.87 5.25 5.34
CA ALA A 179 -6.92 4.24 5.18
C ALA A 179 -8.04 4.37 6.23
N SER A 180 -7.74 4.84 7.44
CA SER A 180 -8.71 4.96 8.54
C SER A 180 -9.77 6.06 8.34
N TYR A 181 -9.53 7.01 7.44
CA TYR A 181 -10.51 8.02 7.00
C TYR A 181 -11.37 7.55 5.82
N GLY A 182 -11.36 6.24 5.52
CA GLY A 182 -12.19 5.64 4.48
C GLY A 182 -11.56 5.84 3.10
N TYR A 183 -10.30 5.45 2.95
CA TYR A 183 -9.57 5.44 1.68
C TYR A 183 -9.08 4.03 1.38
N PHE A 184 -8.98 3.68 0.11
CA PHE A 184 -8.32 2.46 -0.34
C PHE A 184 -6.88 2.83 -0.73
N VAL A 185 -5.89 2.43 0.05
CA VAL A 185 -4.49 2.86 -0.13
C VAL A 185 -3.66 1.69 -0.63
N VAL A 186 -2.92 1.87 -1.72
CA VAL A 186 -2.13 0.83 -2.38
C VAL A 186 -0.69 1.30 -2.51
N ALA A 187 0.19 0.77 -1.67
CA ALA A 187 1.60 1.10 -1.67
C ALA A 187 2.41 0.08 -2.49
N VAL A 188 3.39 0.55 -3.26
CA VAL A 188 4.26 -0.32 -4.06
C VAL A 188 5.09 -1.24 -3.15
N GLY A 189 5.13 -2.52 -3.49
CA GLY A 189 5.99 -3.53 -2.86
C GLY A 189 5.45 -4.17 -1.59
N PHE A 190 6.25 -5.07 -1.02
CA PHE A 190 5.83 -5.98 0.05
C PHE A 190 5.84 -5.31 1.43
N TYR A 191 4.91 -5.71 2.31
CA TYR A 191 4.94 -5.38 3.73
C TYR A 191 5.94 -6.28 4.48
N ASN A 192 7.23 -6.03 4.27
CA ASN A 192 8.31 -6.70 4.98
C ASN A 192 9.39 -5.69 5.38
N GLU A 193 10.05 -5.97 6.51
CA GLU A 193 11.34 -5.34 6.84
C GLU A 193 12.43 -6.06 6.03
N PHE A 194 13.01 -5.35 5.07
CA PHE A 194 14.14 -5.81 4.29
C PHE A 194 15.41 -5.11 4.76
N SER A 195 16.52 -5.85 4.82
CA SER A 195 17.85 -5.25 5.00
C SER A 195 18.19 -4.36 3.81
N GLN A 196 19.09 -3.38 4.00
CA GLN A 196 19.58 -2.53 2.91
C GLN A 196 20.19 -3.35 1.76
N SER A 197 20.75 -4.53 2.04
CA SER A 197 21.22 -5.49 1.04
C SER A 197 20.10 -6.13 0.23
N GLU A 198 18.97 -6.46 0.85
CA GLU A 198 17.80 -7.02 0.15
C GLU A 198 17.11 -5.96 -0.70
N ILE A 199 16.93 -4.73 -0.18
CA ILE A 199 16.42 -3.58 -0.96
C ILE A 199 17.32 -3.31 -2.17
N SER A 200 18.65 -3.32 -1.98
CA SER A 200 19.62 -3.16 -3.07
C SER A 200 19.58 -4.30 -4.10
N ALA A 201 19.28 -5.53 -3.66
CA ALA A 201 19.16 -6.70 -4.54
C ALA A 201 17.83 -6.76 -5.32
N MET A 202 16.74 -6.21 -4.76
CA MET A 202 15.45 -6.04 -5.45
C MET A 202 15.50 -4.96 -6.53
N GLY A 203 16.43 -4.02 -6.42
CA GLY A 203 16.48 -2.84 -7.27
C GLY A 203 15.50 -1.77 -6.80
N MET A 204 15.46 -0.66 -7.56
CA MET A 204 14.51 0.42 -7.32
C MET A 204 13.21 0.15 -8.07
N THR A 205 12.07 0.46 -7.46
CA THR A 205 10.78 0.56 -8.14
C THR A 205 10.85 1.54 -9.29
N ASP A 206 9.93 1.45 -10.25
CA ASP A 206 9.72 2.47 -11.28
C ASP A 206 8.31 3.07 -11.22
N THR A 207 8.12 4.24 -11.86
CA THR A 207 6.83 4.91 -12.04
C THR A 207 5.76 3.98 -12.61
N GLU A 208 6.13 3.05 -13.49
CA GLU A 208 5.20 2.06 -14.07
C GLU A 208 4.45 1.26 -12.99
N TYR A 209 5.01 1.04 -11.78
CA TYR A 209 4.29 0.39 -10.67
C TYR A 209 3.10 1.19 -10.14
N LEU A 210 3.16 2.53 -10.15
CA LEU A 210 2.04 3.36 -9.70
C LEU A 210 0.89 3.33 -10.70
N VAL A 211 1.20 3.45 -12.00
CA VAL A 211 0.20 3.36 -13.07
C VAL A 211 -0.43 1.96 -13.09
N HIS A 212 0.38 0.92 -13.00
CA HIS A 212 -0.09 -0.48 -12.92
C HIS A 212 -0.91 -0.76 -11.65
N ALA A 213 -0.69 -0.04 -10.54
CA ALA A 213 -1.53 -0.17 -9.35
C ALA A 213 -3.00 0.22 -9.64
N ILE A 214 -3.22 1.23 -10.48
CA ILE A 214 -4.56 1.62 -10.93
C ILE A 214 -5.17 0.48 -11.75
N ASP A 215 -4.43 -0.10 -12.70
CA ASP A 215 -4.91 -1.18 -13.57
C ASP A 215 -5.29 -2.44 -12.77
N VAL A 216 -4.47 -2.81 -11.77
CA VAL A 216 -4.76 -3.94 -10.88
C VAL A 216 -5.99 -3.65 -10.02
N MET A 217 -6.13 -2.45 -9.46
CA MET A 217 -7.33 -2.08 -8.69
C MET A 217 -8.57 -2.03 -9.58
N GLU A 218 -8.48 -1.56 -10.82
CA GLU A 218 -9.56 -1.57 -11.80
C GLU A 218 -10.04 -2.99 -12.14
N ALA A 219 -9.10 -3.91 -12.33
CA ALA A 219 -9.40 -5.33 -12.58
C ALA A 219 -10.06 -6.01 -11.36
N LEU A 220 -9.56 -5.77 -10.14
CA LEU A 220 -10.13 -6.34 -8.91
C LEU A 220 -11.51 -5.74 -8.59
N ASN A 221 -11.66 -4.42 -8.69
CA ASN A 221 -12.94 -3.72 -8.50
C ASN A 221 -14.02 -4.15 -9.50
N SER A 222 -13.61 -4.62 -10.69
CA SER A 222 -14.51 -5.11 -11.74
C SER A 222 -14.77 -6.63 -11.69
N ASN A 223 -14.11 -7.39 -10.83
CA ASN A 223 -14.19 -8.85 -10.76
C ASN A 223 -15.13 -9.31 -9.62
N PRO A 224 -16.31 -9.91 -9.91
CA PRO A 224 -17.24 -10.40 -8.88
C PRO A 224 -16.70 -11.48 -7.93
N GLY A 225 -15.54 -12.07 -8.25
CA GLY A 225 -14.83 -13.01 -7.38
C GLY A 225 -13.81 -12.37 -6.43
N SER A 226 -13.50 -11.08 -6.57
CA SER A 226 -12.56 -10.35 -5.71
C SER A 226 -13.23 -9.86 -4.44
N ALA A 227 -12.47 -9.77 -3.34
CA ALA A 227 -12.91 -9.11 -2.11
C ALA A 227 -13.14 -7.59 -2.29
N TYR A 228 -12.64 -6.99 -3.37
CA TYR A 228 -12.73 -5.54 -3.64
C TYR A 228 -13.79 -5.16 -4.68
N TYR A 229 -14.63 -6.11 -5.12
CA TYR A 229 -15.64 -5.88 -6.16
C TYR A 229 -16.61 -4.73 -5.82
N GLY A 230 -16.60 -3.67 -6.65
CA GLY A 230 -17.41 -2.47 -6.47
C GLY A 230 -17.12 -1.65 -5.21
N LYS A 231 -15.94 -1.82 -4.59
CA LYS A 231 -15.56 -1.13 -3.33
C LYS A 231 -14.62 0.07 -3.53
N ILE A 232 -14.04 0.23 -4.71
CA ILE A 232 -13.05 1.27 -5.01
C ILE A 232 -13.65 2.32 -5.95
N ASP A 233 -13.51 3.59 -5.59
CA ASP A 233 -13.81 4.71 -6.47
C ASP A 233 -12.60 5.07 -7.34
N LEU A 234 -12.69 4.69 -8.61
CA LEU A 234 -11.67 4.93 -9.63
C LEU A 234 -11.87 6.28 -10.36
N SER A 235 -12.90 7.05 -10.00
CA SER A 235 -13.07 8.44 -10.47
C SER A 235 -12.34 9.46 -9.60
N ASN A 236 -11.91 9.05 -8.40
CA ASN A 236 -11.18 9.88 -7.44
C ASN A 236 -9.89 9.18 -7.01
N ILE A 237 -8.82 9.36 -7.79
CA ILE A 237 -7.50 8.78 -7.52
C ILE A 237 -6.51 9.88 -7.11
N ALA A 238 -5.74 9.65 -6.06
CA ALA A 238 -4.55 10.45 -5.73
C ALA A 238 -3.26 9.64 -5.89
N ALA A 239 -2.23 10.24 -6.50
CA ALA A 239 -0.88 9.71 -6.51
C ALA A 239 -0.04 10.37 -5.42
N ALA A 240 0.65 9.58 -4.60
CA ALA A 240 1.44 10.06 -3.47
C ALA A 240 2.80 9.35 -3.37
N GLY A 241 3.76 9.99 -2.71
CA GLY A 241 5.01 9.32 -2.37
C GLY A 241 6.06 10.22 -1.73
N GLN A 242 7.06 9.59 -1.09
CA GLN A 242 8.11 10.30 -0.34
C GLN A 242 9.46 10.32 -1.07
N SER A 243 10.15 11.46 -1.05
CA SER A 243 11.48 11.63 -1.66
C SER A 243 11.48 11.14 -3.11
N CYS A 244 12.31 10.15 -3.44
CA CYS A 244 12.29 9.44 -4.71
C CYS A 244 10.89 9.01 -5.18
N GLY A 245 10.08 8.42 -4.29
CA GLY A 245 8.70 8.01 -4.58
C GLY A 245 7.75 9.18 -4.83
N GLY A 246 8.01 10.35 -4.24
CA GLY A 246 7.29 11.60 -4.58
C GLY A 246 7.61 12.08 -5.99
N GLY A 247 8.79 11.74 -6.50
CA GLY A 247 9.14 11.94 -7.90
C GLY A 247 8.32 11.03 -8.82
N GLN A 248 8.23 9.73 -8.49
CA GLN A 248 7.38 8.79 -9.22
C GLN A 248 5.90 9.20 -9.17
N ALA A 249 5.39 9.73 -8.05
CA ALA A 249 4.02 10.21 -7.94
C ALA A 249 3.72 11.36 -8.92
N LEU A 250 4.62 12.32 -9.06
CA LEU A 250 4.52 13.38 -10.08
C LEU A 250 4.59 12.82 -11.50
N THR A 251 5.50 11.89 -11.79
CA THR A 251 5.60 11.28 -13.13
C THR A 251 4.36 10.44 -13.48
N ALA A 252 3.81 9.69 -12.53
CA ALA A 252 2.57 8.93 -12.70
C ALA A 252 1.38 9.88 -12.96
N SER A 253 1.29 10.98 -12.21
CA SER A 253 0.32 12.05 -12.42
C SER A 253 0.42 12.69 -13.82
N ILE A 254 1.64 12.89 -14.35
CA ILE A 254 1.89 13.41 -15.71
C ILE A 254 1.61 12.36 -16.81
N ALA A 255 1.73 11.07 -16.50
CA ALA A 255 1.58 9.97 -17.43
C ALA A 255 0.12 9.48 -17.56
N ASP A 256 -0.63 9.47 -16.46
CA ASP A 256 -1.97 8.89 -16.39
C ASP A 256 -3.06 9.95 -16.11
N PRO A 257 -4.04 10.14 -17.03
CA PRO A 257 -5.13 11.10 -16.83
C PRO A 257 -6.15 10.69 -15.75
N ARG A 258 -6.12 9.45 -15.25
CA ARG A 258 -6.99 8.98 -14.15
C ARG A 258 -6.59 9.56 -12.79
N VAL A 259 -5.36 10.08 -12.64
CA VAL A 259 -4.88 10.70 -11.39
C VAL A 259 -5.50 12.10 -11.22
N THR A 260 -6.41 12.24 -10.25
CA THR A 260 -7.17 13.47 -10.01
C THR A 260 -6.58 14.40 -8.95
N SER A 261 -5.52 13.98 -8.25
CA SER A 261 -4.80 14.78 -7.25
C SER A 261 -3.38 14.21 -7.03
N THR A 262 -2.42 15.03 -6.64
CA THR A 262 -1.04 14.58 -6.36
C THR A 262 -0.52 15.08 -5.01
N ILE A 263 0.15 14.22 -4.23
CA ILE A 263 0.82 14.56 -2.97
C ILE A 263 2.32 14.24 -3.04
N VAL A 264 3.14 15.27 -2.94
CA VAL A 264 4.60 15.22 -3.08
C VAL A 264 5.23 15.42 -1.71
N LEU A 265 5.69 14.32 -1.10
CA LEU A 265 6.12 14.30 0.30
C LEU A 265 7.65 14.36 0.39
N ASN A 266 8.21 15.35 1.10
CA ASN A 266 9.67 15.61 1.20
C ASN A 266 10.39 15.45 -0.15
N SER A 267 9.83 16.01 -1.24
CA SER A 267 10.28 15.71 -2.60
C SER A 267 10.14 16.90 -3.55
N GLY A 268 10.82 16.79 -4.68
CA GLY A 268 10.86 17.75 -5.77
C GLY A 268 12.07 17.48 -6.67
N PHE A 269 12.00 17.95 -7.90
CA PHE A 269 13.04 17.78 -8.92
C PHE A 269 13.93 19.01 -9.07
N VAL A 270 15.16 18.78 -9.52
CA VAL A 270 16.05 19.83 -10.01
C VAL A 270 15.98 19.91 -11.53
N ASP A 271 15.93 21.14 -12.06
CA ASP A 271 16.15 21.40 -13.48
C ASP A 271 17.65 21.27 -13.78
N ALA A 272 18.05 20.17 -14.42
CA ALA A 272 19.44 19.94 -14.75
C ALA A 272 19.83 20.84 -15.93
N LYS A 273 20.47 21.97 -15.61
CA LYS A 273 21.56 22.46 -16.46
C LYS A 273 22.63 21.36 -16.46
N PRO A 274 22.91 20.70 -17.60
CA PRO A 274 23.82 19.57 -17.61
C PRO A 274 25.26 20.06 -17.38
N PRO A 275 26.01 19.49 -16.40
CA PRO A 275 27.46 19.65 -16.33
C PRO A 275 28.19 18.58 -17.16
N PHE A 276 27.46 17.66 -17.80
CA PHE A 276 28.02 16.55 -18.59
C PHE A 276 27.73 16.72 -20.09
N PRO A 277 28.70 16.43 -20.97
CA PRO A 277 28.50 16.49 -22.41
C PRO A 277 27.49 15.43 -22.86
N ILE A 278 26.66 15.79 -23.84
CA ILE A 278 25.70 14.87 -24.45
C ILE A 278 26.46 13.70 -25.08
N ILE A 279 26.24 12.49 -24.56
CA ILE A 279 26.72 11.26 -25.17
C ILE A 279 25.63 10.75 -26.10
N GLU A 280 25.94 10.67 -27.40
CA GLU A 280 25.04 10.16 -28.44
C GLU A 280 24.53 8.73 -28.11
N PRO A 281 23.24 8.40 -28.34
CA PRO A 281 22.70 7.07 -28.08
C PRO A 281 23.38 5.98 -28.93
N GLY A 282 24.30 5.22 -28.32
CA GLY A 282 24.97 4.09 -28.98
C GLY A 282 26.32 3.67 -28.42
N SER A 283 26.93 4.45 -27.51
CA SER A 283 28.33 4.21 -27.08
C SER A 283 28.51 3.29 -25.86
N MET A 284 27.44 2.72 -25.29
CA MET A 284 27.55 1.71 -24.22
C MET A 284 26.93 0.37 -24.64
N ARG A 285 27.72 -0.69 -24.56
CA ARG A 285 27.25 -2.07 -24.69
C ARG A 285 26.43 -2.45 -23.45
N PRO A 286 25.34 -3.23 -23.57
CA PRO A 286 24.60 -3.70 -22.40
C PRO A 286 25.49 -4.59 -21.53
N ALA A 287 25.42 -4.40 -20.21
CA ALA A 287 25.84 -5.43 -19.26
C ALA A 287 24.74 -6.50 -19.21
N GLU A 288 25.10 -7.78 -19.35
CA GLU A 288 24.14 -8.88 -19.24
C GLU A 288 23.70 -9.05 -17.77
N GLY A 289 22.39 -8.92 -17.50
CA GLY A 289 21.79 -9.22 -16.20
C GLY A 289 21.53 -10.72 -15.98
N PRO A 290 21.18 -11.14 -14.74
CA PRO A 290 20.88 -12.54 -14.41
C PRO A 290 19.69 -13.09 -15.21
N LYS A 291 19.68 -14.42 -15.46
CA LYS A 291 18.76 -15.09 -16.41
C LYS A 291 17.76 -15.98 -15.66
N ASP A 292 17.09 -15.40 -14.66
CA ASP A 292 16.40 -16.14 -13.60
C ASP A 292 15.00 -15.56 -13.26
N GLY A 293 14.11 -15.43 -14.25
CA GLY A 293 12.69 -15.80 -14.02
C GLY A 293 11.71 -14.89 -13.27
N PHE A 294 11.76 -13.55 -13.37
CA PHE A 294 10.51 -12.73 -13.28
C PHE A 294 10.52 -11.40 -14.06
N ALA A 295 11.67 -10.93 -14.57
CA ALA A 295 11.77 -9.70 -15.37
C ALA A 295 11.24 -9.85 -16.83
N ARG A 296 10.15 -10.59 -17.05
CA ARG A 296 9.68 -10.95 -18.41
C ARG A 296 8.17 -10.93 -18.60
N SER A 297 7.56 -9.79 -18.29
CA SER A 297 6.22 -9.39 -18.76
C SER A 297 6.10 -7.87 -18.93
N VAL A 298 6.83 -7.07 -18.14
CA VAL A 298 7.14 -5.68 -18.49
C VAL A 298 7.88 -5.63 -19.83
N GLY A 299 7.34 -4.87 -20.77
CA GLY A 299 7.79 -4.88 -22.16
C GLY A 299 9.20 -4.30 -22.34
N GLU A 300 10.02 -4.96 -23.16
CA GLU A 300 11.27 -4.38 -23.67
C GLU A 300 10.96 -3.12 -24.50
N GLY A 301 10.92 -1.95 -23.86
CA GLY A 301 10.63 -0.67 -24.52
C GLY A 301 9.71 0.31 -23.79
N GLY A 302 9.35 0.07 -22.52
CA GLY A 302 8.69 1.08 -21.68
C GLY A 302 9.47 2.40 -21.67
N VAL A 303 8.82 3.49 -22.12
CA VAL A 303 9.46 4.80 -22.37
C VAL A 303 9.84 5.54 -21.07
N TYR A 304 9.48 4.98 -19.90
CA TYR A 304 9.61 5.65 -18.61
C TYR A 304 10.61 4.98 -17.65
N GLY A 305 10.89 3.68 -17.79
CA GLY A 305 11.64 2.89 -16.79
C GLY A 305 13.17 2.83 -16.91
N LYS A 306 13.86 3.89 -17.38
CA LYS A 306 15.35 3.92 -17.45
C LYS A 306 16.03 5.16 -16.88
N GLU A 307 15.30 6.11 -16.31
CA GLU A 307 15.88 7.35 -15.78
C GLU A 307 15.72 7.51 -14.26
N PHE A 308 16.34 6.60 -13.51
CA PHE A 308 16.63 6.86 -12.11
C PHE A 308 17.77 7.86 -11.97
N GLY A 309 17.44 9.08 -11.55
CA GLY A 309 18.26 10.27 -11.74
C GLY A 309 17.82 11.16 -12.92
N GLY A 310 16.67 10.86 -13.52
CA GLY A 310 16.06 11.63 -14.61
C GLY A 310 15.76 13.07 -14.22
N THR A 311 15.99 13.97 -15.17
CA THR A 311 15.69 15.39 -15.02
C THR A 311 14.23 15.64 -15.43
N MET A 312 13.32 15.83 -14.48
CA MET A 312 12.05 16.48 -14.83
C MET A 312 12.31 17.94 -15.13
N ARG A 313 12.12 18.31 -16.40
CA ARG A 313 12.28 19.68 -16.88
C ARG A 313 10.97 20.43 -16.61
N ARG A 314 11.03 21.76 -16.68
CA ARG A 314 9.82 22.62 -16.67
C ARG A 314 8.75 22.14 -17.68
N ALA A 315 9.16 21.65 -18.85
CA ALA A 315 8.27 21.14 -19.89
C ALA A 315 7.50 19.87 -19.48
N ASP A 316 8.03 19.08 -18.55
CA ASP A 316 7.39 17.87 -18.05
C ASP A 316 6.36 18.24 -16.96
N LEU A 317 6.72 19.15 -16.03
CA LEU A 317 5.77 19.71 -15.05
C LEU A 317 4.59 20.46 -15.71
N ALA A 318 4.79 21.09 -16.87
CA ALA A 318 3.74 21.74 -17.66
C ALA A 318 2.66 20.76 -18.19
N ARG A 319 2.85 19.45 -18.04
CA ARG A 319 1.86 18.41 -18.38
C ARG A 319 0.99 17.96 -17.20
N LEU A 320 1.26 18.43 -15.97
CA LEU A 320 0.36 18.19 -14.83
C LEU A 320 -1.06 18.67 -15.16
N HIS A 321 -2.07 17.92 -14.77
CA HIS A 321 -3.47 18.21 -15.12
C HIS A 321 -4.41 18.29 -13.92
N ASN A 322 -3.91 18.00 -12.72
CA ASN A 322 -4.63 17.95 -11.46
C ASN A 322 -3.97 18.83 -10.37
N PRO A 323 -4.69 19.14 -9.28
CA PRO A 323 -4.15 19.85 -8.13
C PRO A 323 -2.99 19.11 -7.45
N VAL A 324 -1.94 19.85 -7.09
CA VAL A 324 -0.71 19.30 -6.48
C VAL A 324 -0.43 19.90 -5.11
N LEU A 325 -0.22 19.04 -4.11
CA LEU A 325 0.26 19.42 -2.78
C LEU A 325 1.70 18.95 -2.58
N TYR A 326 2.60 19.86 -2.23
CA TYR A 326 3.92 19.55 -1.68
C TYR A 326 3.87 19.66 -0.14
N LEU A 327 4.24 18.61 0.59
CA LEU A 327 4.44 18.61 2.04
C LEU A 327 5.91 18.37 2.35
N ILE A 328 6.59 19.39 2.89
CA ILE A 328 8.05 19.46 2.94
C ILE A 328 8.54 19.73 4.37
N GLY A 329 9.70 19.16 4.72
CA GLY A 329 10.28 19.20 6.07
C GLY A 329 10.93 20.54 6.48
N GLY A 330 10.56 21.65 5.85
CA GLY A 330 11.18 22.96 6.06
C GLY A 330 12.62 23.06 5.52
N PRO A 331 13.35 24.15 5.81
CA PRO A 331 14.63 24.46 5.15
C PRO A 331 15.76 23.42 5.31
N ASP A 332 15.72 22.59 6.35
CA ASP A 332 16.70 21.52 6.61
C ASP A 332 16.37 20.20 5.86
N ASP A 333 15.23 20.13 5.16
CA ASP A 333 14.90 19.05 4.23
C ASP A 333 15.72 19.18 2.95
N VAL A 334 16.46 18.13 2.58
CA VAL A 334 17.27 18.09 1.34
C VAL A 334 16.44 18.29 0.07
N ALA A 335 15.13 18.05 0.11
CA ALA A 335 14.21 18.29 -0.99
C ALA A 335 13.59 19.70 -1.00
N TYR A 336 13.74 20.50 0.07
CA TYR A 336 13.20 21.85 0.17
C TYR A 336 13.56 22.76 -1.03
N PRO A 337 14.82 22.89 -1.48
CA PRO A 337 15.13 23.72 -2.64
C PRO A 337 14.42 23.22 -3.91
N ASN A 338 14.30 21.91 -4.09
CA ASN A 338 13.68 21.32 -5.27
C ASN A 338 12.16 21.55 -5.30
N ALA A 339 11.50 21.39 -4.14
CA ALA A 339 10.07 21.65 -3.99
C ALA A 339 9.73 23.12 -4.28
N ASN A 340 10.55 24.06 -3.78
CA ASN A 340 10.41 25.48 -4.09
C ASN A 340 10.63 25.77 -5.59
N ILE A 341 11.63 25.15 -6.23
CA ILE A 341 11.84 25.27 -7.68
C ILE A 341 10.63 24.73 -8.47
N ASN A 342 10.09 23.57 -8.11
CA ASN A 342 8.93 22.99 -8.81
C ASN A 342 7.67 23.83 -8.59
N PHE A 343 7.44 24.30 -7.36
CA PHE A 343 6.38 25.26 -7.05
C PHE A 343 6.48 26.47 -7.97
N GLU A 344 7.65 27.11 -8.09
CA GLU A 344 7.88 28.24 -9.02
C GLU A 344 7.75 27.87 -10.51
N MET A 345 7.94 26.59 -10.88
CA MET A 345 7.76 26.13 -12.25
C MET A 345 6.31 25.92 -12.67
N ILE A 346 5.41 25.63 -11.72
CA ILE A 346 3.99 25.34 -11.98
C ILE A 346 3.19 26.66 -11.98
N ASP A 347 2.52 26.95 -13.11
CA ASP A 347 1.69 28.15 -13.32
C ASP A 347 0.31 27.84 -13.93
N HIS A 348 0.04 26.58 -14.29
CA HIS A 348 -1.18 26.19 -15.00
C HIS A 348 -2.21 25.44 -14.13
N VAL A 349 -1.81 24.60 -13.16
CA VAL A 349 -2.71 23.89 -12.22
C VAL A 349 -2.67 24.47 -10.79
N PRO A 350 -3.71 24.26 -9.94
CA PRO A 350 -3.64 24.56 -8.51
C PRO A 350 -2.45 23.87 -7.85
N VAL A 351 -1.64 24.63 -7.12
CA VAL A 351 -0.46 24.08 -6.44
C VAL A 351 -0.27 24.71 -5.07
N PHE A 352 -0.01 23.87 -4.08
CA PHE A 352 0.21 24.23 -2.68
C PHE A 352 1.59 23.72 -2.24
N LEU A 353 2.36 24.57 -1.57
CA LEU A 353 3.64 24.22 -0.95
C LEU A 353 3.53 24.49 0.55
N CYS A 354 3.35 23.41 1.30
CA CYS A 354 3.16 23.42 2.75
C CYS A 354 4.43 22.90 3.44
N ASN A 355 4.96 23.65 4.42
CA ASN A 355 6.18 23.27 5.12
C ASN A 355 6.00 23.26 6.63
N LEU A 356 6.54 22.22 7.27
CA LEU A 356 6.72 22.06 8.71
C LEU A 356 8.19 21.67 8.96
N PRO A 357 8.93 22.31 9.88
CA PRO A 357 10.37 22.10 10.03
C PRO A 357 10.74 20.79 10.77
N VAL A 358 10.44 19.65 10.15
CA VAL A 358 10.73 18.27 10.64
C VAL A 358 11.83 17.54 9.85
N GLY A 359 12.41 18.19 8.83
CA GLY A 359 13.44 17.61 7.96
C GLY A 359 12.92 16.52 7.02
N HIS A 360 13.84 15.92 6.26
CA HIS A 360 13.53 14.98 5.18
C HIS A 360 12.80 13.70 5.62
N GLY A 361 12.93 13.31 6.90
CA GLY A 361 12.25 12.16 7.48
C GLY A 361 10.75 12.36 7.71
N GLY A 362 10.24 13.59 7.64
CA GLY A 362 8.83 13.91 7.86
C GLY A 362 8.33 13.46 9.23
N THR A 363 7.03 13.13 9.32
CA THR A 363 6.41 12.61 10.56
C THR A 363 5.92 11.16 10.45
N TYR A 364 6.20 10.44 9.37
CA TYR A 364 5.52 9.18 9.00
C TYR A 364 5.58 8.05 10.03
N GLN A 365 6.60 8.04 10.89
CA GLN A 365 6.80 7.05 11.97
C GLN A 365 6.32 7.53 13.34
N GLN A 366 5.80 8.76 13.44
CA GLN A 366 5.08 9.21 14.63
C GLN A 366 3.74 8.48 14.71
N THR A 367 3.10 8.54 15.88
CA THR A 367 1.76 7.99 16.06
C THR A 367 0.79 8.60 15.07
N HIS A 368 0.01 7.74 14.42
CA HIS A 368 -0.92 8.08 13.34
C HIS A 368 -0.25 8.80 12.15
N GLY A 369 1.05 8.57 11.93
CA GLY A 369 1.84 9.26 10.90
C GLY A 369 2.10 10.75 11.17
N GLY A 370 1.72 11.25 12.35
CA GLY A 370 1.90 12.62 12.79
C GLY A 370 1.26 13.68 11.89
N SER A 371 1.76 14.91 11.96
CA SER A 371 1.12 16.05 11.29
C SER A 371 1.10 15.95 9.76
N PHE A 372 2.01 15.21 9.11
CA PHE A 372 1.94 14.98 7.66
C PHE A 372 0.73 14.12 7.28
N ALA A 373 0.32 13.16 8.12
CA ALA A 373 -0.86 12.35 7.88
C ALA A 373 -2.14 13.19 8.00
N ASP A 374 -2.29 13.99 9.07
CA ASP A 374 -3.42 14.92 9.24
C ASP A 374 -3.57 15.84 8.02
N ILE A 375 -2.51 16.56 7.63
CA ILE A 375 -2.59 17.46 6.47
C ILE A 375 -2.82 16.72 5.15
N SER A 376 -2.28 15.50 4.98
CA SER A 376 -2.57 14.67 3.81
C SER A 376 -4.03 14.23 3.76
N VAL A 377 -4.61 13.80 4.90
CA VAL A 377 -6.03 13.47 5.04
C VAL A 377 -6.90 14.68 4.70
N LYS A 378 -6.60 15.87 5.21
CA LYS A 378 -7.34 17.10 4.86
C LYS A 378 -7.31 17.39 3.36
N TRP A 379 -6.16 17.16 2.72
CA TRP A 379 -6.02 17.35 1.28
C TRP A 379 -6.90 16.38 0.48
N ILE A 380 -6.84 15.07 0.77
CA ILE A 380 -7.64 14.08 0.04
C ILE A 380 -9.13 14.17 0.38
N ASP A 381 -9.49 14.52 1.61
CA ASP A 381 -10.88 14.80 1.99
C ASP A 381 -11.46 15.95 1.15
N TRP A 382 -10.71 17.03 0.99
CA TRP A 382 -11.11 18.15 0.16
C TRP A 382 -11.14 17.80 -1.33
N GLN A 383 -10.04 17.25 -1.86
CA GLN A 383 -9.86 17.04 -3.31
C GLN A 383 -10.58 15.81 -3.87
N LEU A 384 -10.77 14.75 -3.08
CA LEU A 384 -11.38 13.49 -3.52
C LEU A 384 -12.82 13.31 -2.99
N LYS A 385 -13.11 13.76 -1.76
CA LYS A 385 -14.44 13.58 -1.12
C LYS A 385 -15.33 14.83 -1.10
N GLY A 386 -14.85 15.98 -1.60
CA GLY A 386 -15.63 17.23 -1.61
C GLY A 386 -15.88 17.83 -0.22
N ARG A 387 -15.06 17.47 0.79
CA ARG A 387 -15.16 17.99 2.16
C ARG A 387 -14.52 19.38 2.26
N ASP A 388 -15.22 20.38 1.73
CA ASP A 388 -14.75 21.77 1.62
C ASP A 388 -14.30 22.39 2.95
N GLU A 389 -14.80 21.93 4.10
CA GLU A 389 -14.37 22.39 5.43
C GLU A 389 -12.89 22.09 5.71
N GLN A 390 -12.33 21.03 5.10
CA GLN A 390 -10.92 20.65 5.26
C GLN A 390 -9.98 21.58 4.48
N SER A 391 -10.51 22.40 3.56
CA SER A 391 -9.76 23.46 2.86
C SER A 391 -9.21 24.54 3.81
N ALA A 392 -9.76 24.67 5.03
CA ALA A 392 -9.43 25.71 5.98
C ALA A 392 -7.91 25.78 6.31
N PHE A 393 -7.22 24.64 6.43
CA PHE A 393 -5.77 24.62 6.64
C PHE A 393 -5.00 25.28 5.47
N PHE A 394 -5.45 25.05 4.24
CA PHE A 394 -4.79 25.49 3.02
C PHE A 394 -5.15 26.93 2.63
N MET A 395 -6.34 27.41 3.04
CA MET A 395 -6.96 28.63 2.53
C MET A 395 -7.16 29.73 3.59
N ASP A 396 -7.44 29.38 4.86
CA ASP A 396 -7.68 30.35 5.93
C ASP A 396 -6.44 30.54 6.81
N GLU A 397 -5.82 31.71 6.66
CA GLU A 397 -4.64 32.11 7.44
C GLU A 397 -4.94 32.23 8.94
N THR A 398 -6.18 32.53 9.34
CA THR A 398 -6.60 32.64 10.74
C THR A 398 -6.69 31.26 11.37
N PHE A 399 -7.43 30.35 10.74
CA PHE A 399 -7.54 28.96 11.18
C PHE A 399 -6.17 28.29 11.27
N LYS A 400 -5.33 28.45 10.24
CA LYS A 400 -3.95 27.93 10.25
C LYS A 400 -3.12 28.56 11.37
N ALA A 401 -3.14 29.87 11.57
CA ALA A 401 -2.37 30.51 12.64
C ALA A 401 -2.81 30.07 14.05
N GLU A 402 -4.09 29.74 14.25
CA GLU A 402 -4.61 29.25 15.54
C GLU A 402 -4.32 27.77 15.77
N LYS A 403 -4.52 26.91 14.76
CA LYS A 403 -4.47 25.45 14.90
C LYS A 403 -3.14 24.81 14.48
N TYR A 404 -2.40 25.47 13.59
CA TYR A 404 -1.20 24.96 12.94
C TYR A 404 -0.09 26.04 12.86
N PRO A 405 0.30 26.68 13.99
CA PRO A 405 1.19 27.84 13.99
C PRO A 405 2.60 27.57 13.42
N ASP A 406 3.07 26.33 13.49
CA ASP A 406 4.38 25.91 12.95
C ASP A 406 4.37 25.61 11.43
N TRP A 407 3.18 25.60 10.81
CA TRP A 407 3.03 25.35 9.37
C TRP A 407 3.04 26.64 8.56
N THR A 408 3.84 26.64 7.49
CA THR A 408 3.77 27.65 6.43
C THR A 408 3.08 27.07 5.20
N VAL A 409 2.32 27.90 4.49
CA VAL A 409 1.59 27.51 3.27
C VAL A 409 1.80 28.59 2.22
N GLN A 410 2.25 28.19 1.04
CA GLN A 410 2.26 28.99 -0.18
C GLN A 410 1.31 28.33 -1.18
N ARG A 411 0.60 29.12 -1.99
CA ARG A 411 -0.39 28.60 -2.95
C ARG A 411 -0.47 29.44 -4.23
N LYS A 412 -0.71 28.78 -5.36
CA LYS A 412 -0.92 29.41 -6.68
C LYS A 412 -2.09 28.75 -7.42
N ASN A 413 -2.69 29.49 -8.34
CA ASN A 413 -3.77 29.03 -9.23
C ASN A 413 -5.03 28.50 -8.51
N THR A 414 -5.33 29.00 -7.31
CA THR A 414 -6.48 28.53 -6.51
C THR A 414 -7.83 28.85 -7.15
N ASP A 415 -7.86 29.80 -8.09
CA ASP A 415 -8.99 30.11 -8.97
C ASP A 415 -9.36 28.97 -9.93
N LYS A 416 -8.48 27.99 -10.11
CA LYS A 416 -8.67 26.81 -10.99
C LYS A 416 -9.06 25.55 -10.22
N LEU A 417 -9.31 25.65 -8.92
CA LEU A 417 -9.84 24.54 -8.12
C LEU A 417 -11.29 24.28 -8.53
N ILE A 418 -11.61 23.00 -8.73
CA ILE A 418 -12.97 22.55 -9.01
C ILE A 418 -13.59 22.15 -7.67
N THR A 419 -14.55 22.94 -7.17
CA THR A 419 -15.46 22.51 -6.10
C THR A 419 -16.30 21.34 -6.60
N LYS A 420 -16.31 20.23 -5.86
CA LYS A 420 -17.01 18.99 -6.22
C LYS A 420 -18.39 18.91 -5.57
#